data_AF-A0A4P6KUD9-F1
#
_entry.id   AF-A0A4P6KUD9-F1
#
_cell.length_a   1.000
_cell.length_b   1.000
_cell.length_c   1.000
_cell.angle_alpha   90.00
_cell.angle_beta   90.00
_cell.angle_gamma   90.00
#
_symmetry.space_group_name_H-M   'P 1'
#
loop_
_entity.id
_entity.type
_entity.pdbx_description
1 polymer ?
#
loop_
_entity_poly.entity_id
_entity_poly.type
_entity_poly.pdbx_seq_one_letter_code
_entity_poly.pdbx_strand_id
1 'polypeptide(L)'
;MSVDQRQGVRKILRVRAMMVIDGAAPVPARTFDLGLAGVSVTSGTKVEPGQVGQVVFEMLVDGKPQIITCRTKVSHCIFSGDEFKVGFVFLPLNAEAMAAITKFMR
;
A
#
# COMPACT_ATOMS: atom_id res chain seq x y z
N MET A 1 0.18 27.99 1.65
CA MET A 1 0.18 26.82 2.55
C MET A 1 -0.51 25.69 1.82
N SER A 2 0.15 24.54 1.64
CA SER A 2 -0.49 23.36 1.04
C SER A 2 -1.42 22.75 2.10
N VAL A 3 -2.71 22.63 1.81
CA VAL A 3 -3.68 21.96 2.68
C VAL A 3 -3.36 20.47 2.68
N ASP A 4 -3.35 19.82 3.85
CA ASP A 4 -3.19 18.36 3.93
C ASP A 4 -4.41 17.70 3.26
N GLN A 5 -4.18 17.06 2.11
CA GLN A 5 -5.22 16.37 1.34
C GLN A 5 -5.44 14.92 1.78
N ARG A 6 -4.78 14.47 2.86
CA ARG A 6 -4.99 13.11 3.37
C ARG A 6 -6.41 12.95 3.90
N GLN A 7 -7.10 11.92 3.41
CA GLN A 7 -8.47 11.60 3.80
C GLN A 7 -8.56 10.86 5.15
N GLY A 8 -7.46 10.74 5.91
CA GLY A 8 -7.47 10.07 7.21
C GLY A 8 -6.07 9.82 7.79
N VAL A 9 -6.07 9.30 9.01
CA VAL A 9 -4.85 8.91 9.75
C VAL A 9 -4.12 7.78 9.04
N ARG A 10 -2.79 7.82 9.06
CA ARG A 10 -1.92 6.74 8.56
C ARG A 10 -0.93 6.32 9.65
N LYS A 11 -0.75 5.02 9.83
CA LYS A 11 0.24 4.43 10.74
C LYS A 11 1.44 3.92 9.95
N ILE A 12 2.64 4.02 10.51
CA ILE A 12 3.85 3.46 9.91
C ILE A 12 3.72 1.94 9.88
N LEU A 13 3.99 1.34 8.72
CA LEU A 13 4.07 -0.10 8.55
C LEU A 13 5.24 -0.36 7.59
N ARG A 14 6.31 -1.02 8.06
CA ARG A 14 7.54 -1.22 7.29
C ARG A 14 7.87 -2.70 7.12
N VAL A 15 7.02 -3.40 6.38
CA VAL A 15 7.13 -4.84 6.11
C VAL A 15 7.46 -5.09 4.64
N ARG A 16 7.94 -6.31 4.34
CA ARG A 16 8.12 -6.74 2.95
C ARG A 16 6.77 -6.80 2.24
N ALA A 17 6.76 -6.40 0.99
CA ALA A 17 5.58 -6.42 0.14
C ALA A 17 5.95 -6.89 -1.27
N MET A 18 4.93 -7.30 -2.01
CA MET A 18 4.97 -7.50 -3.45
C MET A 18 3.95 -6.56 -4.09
N MET A 19 4.40 -5.80 -5.08
CA MET A 19 3.57 -4.95 -5.92
C MET A 19 3.36 -5.66 -7.25
N VAL A 20 2.10 -5.82 -7.66
CA VAL A 20 1.74 -6.46 -8.94
C VAL A 20 0.89 -5.48 -9.73
N ILE A 21 1.43 -4.86 -10.76
CA ILE A 21 0.65 -4.05 -11.70
C ILE A 21 0.03 -4.98 -12.74
N ASP A 22 -1.23 -4.74 -13.11
CA ASP A 22 -1.92 -5.59 -14.08
C ASP A 22 -1.16 -5.67 -15.41
N GLY A 23 -0.94 -6.89 -15.90
CA GLY A 23 -0.18 -7.15 -17.13
C GLY A 23 1.34 -7.04 -16.97
N ALA A 24 1.85 -6.79 -15.76
CA ALA A 24 3.28 -6.73 -15.48
C ALA A 24 3.73 -7.87 -14.54
N ALA A 25 5.03 -8.13 -14.51
CA ALA A 25 5.62 -9.06 -13.55
C ALA A 25 5.53 -8.49 -12.10
N PRO A 26 5.40 -9.35 -11.08
CA PRO A 26 5.50 -8.93 -9.69
C PRO A 26 6.83 -8.25 -9.37
N VAL A 27 6.78 -7.16 -8.63
CA VAL A 27 7.94 -6.34 -8.23
C VAL A 27 8.09 -6.37 -6.70
N PRO A 28 9.30 -6.61 -6.16
CA PRO A 28 9.54 -6.49 -4.73
C PRO A 28 9.37 -5.06 -4.26
N ALA A 29 8.72 -4.89 -3.12
CA ALA A 29 8.47 -3.59 -2.52
C ALA A 29 8.58 -3.67 -0.98
N ARG A 30 8.53 -2.52 -0.33
CA ARG A 30 8.39 -2.44 1.13
C ARG A 30 7.28 -1.46 1.48
N THR A 31 6.36 -1.84 2.36
CA THR A 31 5.37 -0.86 2.85
C THR A 31 6.09 0.28 3.58
N PHE A 32 5.52 1.46 3.55
CA PHE A 32 6.00 2.65 4.25
C PHE A 32 5.02 3.08 5.35
N ASP A 33 3.76 3.21 4.96
CA ASP A 33 2.64 3.52 5.85
C ASP A 33 1.33 2.90 5.31
N LEU A 34 0.34 2.77 6.19
CA LEU A 34 -0.97 2.20 5.93
C LEU A 34 -2.05 3.11 6.52
N GLY A 35 -3.13 3.31 5.79
CA GLY A 35 -4.35 3.97 6.26
C GLY A 35 -5.58 3.21 5.78
N LEU A 36 -6.77 3.59 6.23
CA LEU A 36 -8.02 2.93 5.83
C LEU A 36 -8.32 3.07 4.32
N ALA A 37 -7.83 4.13 3.68
CA ALA A 37 -8.06 4.42 2.27
C ALA A 37 -6.94 3.92 1.34
N GLY A 38 -5.79 3.50 1.87
CA GLY A 38 -4.66 3.16 1.02
C GLY A 38 -3.35 2.85 1.74
N VAL A 39 -2.41 2.32 0.98
CA VAL A 39 -1.06 1.93 1.42
C VAL A 39 -0.03 2.69 0.60
N SER A 40 1.10 3.04 1.21
CA SER A 40 2.27 3.52 0.47
C SER A 40 3.39 2.50 0.57
N VAL A 41 4.18 2.37 -0.49
CA VAL A 41 5.34 1.48 -0.56
C VAL A 41 6.55 2.20 -1.11
N THR A 42 7.73 1.65 -0.91
CA THR A 42 8.91 1.94 -1.71
C THR A 42 9.21 0.79 -2.66
N SER A 43 9.70 1.11 -3.85
CA SER A 43 9.97 0.16 -4.94
C SER A 43 11.12 0.67 -5.80
N GLY A 44 11.94 -0.23 -6.34
CA GLY A 44 12.95 0.09 -7.33
C GLY A 44 12.39 0.35 -8.74
N THR A 45 11.09 0.12 -8.95
CA THR A 45 10.43 0.24 -10.25
C THR A 45 9.45 1.41 -10.27
N LYS A 46 9.62 2.30 -11.26
CA LYS A 46 8.66 3.37 -11.55
C LYS A 46 7.33 2.78 -12.02
N VAL A 47 6.23 3.33 -11.52
CA VAL A 47 4.87 3.05 -11.99
C VAL A 47 4.16 4.37 -12.31
N GLU A 48 3.10 4.28 -13.12
CA GLU A 48 2.36 5.46 -13.56
C GLU A 48 1.07 5.64 -12.75
N PRO A 49 0.72 6.87 -12.35
CA PRO A 49 -0.56 7.17 -11.73
C PRO A 49 -1.74 6.65 -12.56
N GLY A 50 -2.75 6.11 -11.89
CA GLY A 50 -3.93 5.52 -12.52
C GLY A 50 -3.80 4.03 -12.87
N GLN A 51 -2.58 3.46 -12.89
CA GLN A 51 -2.42 2.01 -13.07
C GLN A 51 -3.08 1.23 -11.93
N VAL A 52 -3.69 0.10 -12.28
CA VAL A 52 -4.38 -0.79 -11.35
C VAL A 52 -3.53 -2.03 -11.12
N GLY A 53 -3.60 -2.56 -9.91
CA GLY A 53 -2.79 -3.70 -9.49
C GLY A 53 -3.18 -4.22 -8.12
N GLN A 54 -2.25 -4.93 -7.50
CA GLN A 54 -2.34 -5.41 -6.14
C GLN A 54 -1.08 -5.06 -5.35
N VAL A 55 -1.26 -4.85 -4.05
CA VAL A 55 -0.17 -4.84 -3.08
C VAL A 55 -0.43 -5.98 -2.09
N VAL A 56 0.54 -6.88 -2.00
CA VAL A 56 0.50 -8.03 -1.10
C VAL A 56 1.57 -7.87 -0.04
N PHE A 57 1.22 -7.98 1.24
CA PHE A 57 2.17 -7.83 2.35
C PHE A 57 1.73 -8.63 3.56
N GLU A 58 2.66 -8.93 4.46
CA GLU A 58 2.36 -9.60 5.74
C GLU A 58 2.30 -8.58 6.88
N MET A 59 1.25 -8.64 7.70
CA MET A 59 1.15 -7.83 8.91
C MET A 59 0.71 -8.67 10.11
N LEU A 60 1.10 -8.24 11.31
CA LEU A 60 0.62 -8.84 12.54
C LEU A 60 -0.75 -8.25 12.92
N VAL A 61 -1.74 -9.11 13.07
CA VAL A 61 -3.06 -8.77 13.62
C VAL A 61 -3.24 -9.59 14.89
N ASP A 62 -3.35 -8.92 16.05
CA ASP A 62 -3.30 -9.56 17.38
C ASP A 62 -2.08 -10.48 17.59
N GLY A 63 -0.92 -10.05 17.08
CA GLY A 63 0.31 -10.85 17.17
C GLY A 63 0.34 -12.08 16.28
N LYS A 64 -0.67 -12.30 15.43
CA LYS A 64 -0.69 -13.38 14.42
C LYS A 64 -0.34 -12.84 13.04
N PRO A 65 0.61 -13.45 12.30
CA PRO A 65 0.91 -13.04 10.93
C PRO A 65 -0.27 -13.34 10.01
N GLN A 66 -0.63 -12.36 9.19
CA GLN A 66 -1.66 -12.46 8.16
C GLN A 66 -1.14 -11.86 6.85
N ILE A 67 -1.35 -12.58 5.75
CA ILE A 67 -1.07 -12.08 4.40
C ILE A 67 -2.27 -11.27 3.94
N ILE A 68 -2.03 -10.01 3.62
CA ILE A 68 -3.05 -9.08 3.15
C ILE A 68 -2.83 -8.84 1.66
N THR A 69 -3.88 -9.09 0.88
CA THR A 69 -3.91 -8.77 -0.55
C THR A 69 -4.88 -7.62 -0.78
N CYS A 70 -4.35 -6.47 -1.17
CA CYS A 70 -5.16 -5.29 -1.46
C CYS A 70 -5.22 -5.05 -2.96
N ARG A 71 -6.42 -4.98 -3.54
CA ARG A 71 -6.62 -4.42 -4.87
C ARG A 71 -6.44 -2.91 -4.80
N THR A 72 -5.66 -2.33 -5.70
CA THR A 72 -5.22 -0.93 -5.60
C THR A 72 -5.14 -0.21 -6.92
N LYS A 73 -5.24 1.12 -6.88
CA LYS A 73 -4.90 2.03 -7.97
C LYS A 73 -3.75 2.95 -7.54
N VAL A 74 -2.74 3.14 -8.39
CA VAL A 74 -1.63 4.08 -8.15
C VAL A 74 -2.18 5.50 -8.08
N SER A 75 -1.91 6.22 -7.00
CA SER A 75 -2.26 7.65 -6.84
C SER A 75 -1.10 8.57 -7.21
N HIS A 76 0.12 8.20 -6.84
CA HIS A 76 1.34 8.93 -7.19
C HIS A 76 2.57 8.01 -7.13
N CYS A 77 3.62 8.39 -7.85
CA CYS A 77 4.93 7.75 -7.82
C CYS A 77 6.00 8.83 -7.84
N ILE A 78 6.77 8.95 -6.75
CA ILE A 78 7.75 10.02 -6.56
C ILE A 78 9.11 9.38 -6.33
N PHE A 79 10.11 9.76 -7.12
CA PHE A 79 11.49 9.34 -6.87
C PHE A 79 12.03 10.09 -5.63
N SER A 80 12.51 9.36 -4.63
CA SER A 80 12.97 9.93 -3.36
C SER A 80 14.09 9.07 -2.77
N GLY A 81 15.28 9.66 -2.64
CA GLY A 81 16.49 8.89 -2.36
C GLY A 81 16.85 8.03 -3.58
N ASP A 82 16.98 6.73 -3.37
CA ASP A 82 17.35 5.76 -4.42
C ASP A 82 16.16 4.89 -4.88
N GLU A 83 14.96 5.14 -4.36
CA GLU A 83 13.76 4.36 -4.65
C GLU A 83 12.58 5.25 -5.05
N PHE A 84 11.55 4.64 -5.64
CA PHE A 84 10.26 5.27 -5.86
C PHE A 84 9.37 5.06 -4.66
N LYS A 85 8.88 6.16 -4.07
CA LYS A 85 7.76 6.13 -3.13
C LYS A 85 6.45 6.16 -3.93
N VAL A 86 5.69 5.08 -3.82
CA VAL A 86 4.44 4.88 -4.53
C VAL A 86 3.28 4.92 -3.54
N GLY A 87 2.30 5.77 -3.81
CA GLY A 87 1.04 5.80 -3.09
C GLY A 87 -0.04 5.01 -3.82
N PHE A 88 -0.81 4.23 -3.09
CA PHE A 88 -1.95 3.49 -3.61
C PHE A 88 -3.22 3.90 -2.87
N VAL A 89 -4.33 3.95 -3.61
CA VAL A 89 -5.69 3.98 -3.05
C VAL A 89 -6.27 2.59 -3.19
N PHE A 90 -6.94 2.10 -2.15
CA PHE A 90 -7.64 0.82 -2.21
C PHE A 90 -8.82 0.90 -3.18
N LEU A 91 -8.93 -0.11 -4.03
CA LEU A 91 -10.19 -0.51 -4.64
C LEU A 91 -10.97 -1.36 -3.61
N PRO A 92 -12.24 -1.73 -3.86
CA PRO A 92 -13.02 -2.50 -2.90
C PRO A 92 -12.24 -3.70 -2.34
N LEU A 93 -12.01 -3.67 -1.03
CA LEU A 93 -11.28 -4.71 -0.32
C LEU A 93 -12.22 -5.88 -0.02
N ASN A 94 -11.67 -7.09 0.05
CA ASN A 94 -12.41 -8.20 0.64
C ASN A 94 -12.58 -7.99 2.16
N ALA A 95 -13.51 -8.76 2.75
CA ALA A 95 -13.86 -8.60 4.16
C ALA A 95 -12.67 -8.87 5.10
N GLU A 96 -11.81 -9.81 4.75
CA GLU A 96 -10.62 -10.18 5.53
C GLU A 96 -9.60 -9.04 5.59
N ALA A 97 -9.20 -8.49 4.45
CA ALA A 97 -8.27 -7.37 4.38
C ALA A 97 -8.86 -6.12 5.06
N MET A 98 -10.15 -5.84 4.85
CA MET A 98 -10.81 -4.72 5.51
C MET A 98 -10.80 -4.88 7.04
N ALA A 99 -11.12 -6.07 7.56
CA ALA A 99 -11.10 -6.32 9.01
C ALA A 99 -9.69 -6.21 9.60
N ALA A 100 -8.69 -6.81 8.96
CA ALA A 100 -7.30 -6.76 9.41
C ALA A 100 -6.74 -5.32 9.43
N ILE A 101 -6.94 -4.57 8.34
CA ILE A 101 -6.50 -3.18 8.24
C ILE A 101 -7.23 -2.31 9.27
N THR A 102 -8.55 -2.45 9.40
CA THR A 102 -9.32 -1.69 10.40
C THR A 102 -8.81 -1.92 11.81
N LYS A 103 -8.45 -3.17 12.11
CA LYS A 103 -7.96 -3.56 13.43
C LYS A 103 -6.58 -3.00 13.73
N PHE A 104 -5.68 -2.98 12.76
CA PHE A 104 -4.37 -2.35 12.90
C PHE A 104 -4.44 -0.82 13.00
N MET A 105 -5.41 -0.21 12.33
CA MET A 105 -5.60 1.24 12.34
C MET A 105 -6.20 1.77 13.64
N ARG A 106 -6.84 0.91 14.46
CA ARG A 106 -7.21 1.21 15.85
C ARG A 106 -5.94 1.24 16.71
#